data_AF-A0A951LBX9-F1
#
_entry.id   AF-A0A951LBX9-F1
#
_cell.length_a   1.000
_cell.length_b   1.000
_cell.length_c   1.000
_cell.angle_alpha   90.00
_cell.angle_beta   90.00
_cell.angle_gamma   90.00
#
_symmetry.space_group_name_H-M   'P 1'
#
loop_
_entity.id
_entity.type
_entity.pdbx_description
1 polymer ?
#
loop_
_entity_poly.entity_id
_entity_poly.type
_entity_poly.pdbx_seq_one_letter_code
_entity_poly.pdbx_strand_id
1 'polypeptide(L)'
;MDALLGRSSAVRSVAVTFEPIAPERSTREVEAAITRDRADHELRRRFGQSETARQRQARDATRRREWELATGHGEVRLSGFVTVSGRDREDLRRASSQVLEHAARARLELHCMYGQQADAFTFTLPLCRGLR
;
A
#
# COMPACT_ATOMS: atom_id res chain seq x y z
N MET A 1 -3.96 14.10 -1.73
CA MET A 1 -2.50 14.24 -1.56
C MET A 1 -2.06 15.67 -1.23
N ASP A 2 -2.69 16.70 -1.77
CA ASP A 2 -2.24 18.09 -1.60
C ASP A 2 -2.18 18.55 -0.13
N ALA A 3 -3.09 18.08 0.74
CA ALA A 3 -3.00 18.35 2.18
C ALA A 3 -1.74 17.75 2.86
N LEU A 4 -1.24 16.61 2.37
CA LEU A 4 -0.07 15.91 2.91
C LEU A 4 1.25 16.31 2.25
N LEU A 5 1.21 16.78 1.00
CA LEU A 5 2.41 17.18 0.25
C LEU A 5 2.58 18.71 0.16
N GLY A 6 1.49 19.47 0.30
CA GLY A 6 1.47 20.92 0.25
C GLY A 6 2.04 21.58 1.52
N ARG A 7 1.83 22.90 1.63
CA ARG A 7 2.39 23.70 2.73
C ARG A 7 1.95 23.16 4.09
N SER A 8 2.92 22.96 4.97
CA SER A 8 2.70 22.54 6.36
C SER A 8 3.70 23.24 7.27
N SER A 9 3.29 23.47 8.51
CA SER A 9 4.15 23.95 9.59
C SER A 9 5.03 22.84 10.18
N ALA A 10 4.73 21.57 9.88
CA ALA A 10 5.52 20.42 10.32
C ALA A 10 6.73 20.20 9.40
N VAL A 11 7.90 19.93 10.00
CA VAL A 11 9.07 19.43 9.25
C VAL A 11 8.83 17.95 8.96
N ARG A 12 8.60 17.62 7.69
CA ARG A 12 8.32 16.25 7.25
C ARG A 12 9.03 15.91 5.95
N SER A 13 9.39 14.64 5.81
CA SER A 13 9.88 14.05 4.57
C SER A 13 8.95 12.91 4.17
N VAL A 14 8.44 12.97 2.95
CA VAL A 14 7.56 11.94 2.38
C VAL A 14 8.32 11.23 1.28
N ALA A 15 8.41 9.91 1.35
CA ALA A 15 9.03 9.08 0.33
C ALA A 15 8.06 7.99 -0.12
N VAL A 16 8.04 7.72 -1.43
CA VAL A 16 7.31 6.58 -2.01
C VAL A 16 8.31 5.75 -2.79
N THR A 17 8.44 4.48 -2.40
CA THR A 17 9.29 3.52 -3.10
C THR A 17 8.43 2.67 -4.01
N PHE A 18 8.88 2.57 -5.26
CA PHE A 18 8.29 1.75 -6.30
C PHE A 18 9.20 0.53 -6.48
N GLU A 19 8.68 -0.65 -6.19
CA GLU A 19 9.37 -1.92 -6.39
C GLU A 19 8.71 -2.68 -7.54
N PRO A 20 9.36 -2.75 -8.72
CA PRO A 20 8.86 -3.56 -9.82
C PRO A 20 8.81 -5.03 -9.44
N ILE A 21 7.72 -5.70 -9.77
CA ILE A 21 7.57 -7.15 -9.59
C ILE A 21 7.96 -7.82 -10.92
N ALA A 22 8.79 -8.86 -10.84
CA ALA A 22 9.18 -9.63 -12.02
C ALA A 22 7.94 -10.20 -12.73
N PRO A 23 7.81 -10.07 -14.06
CA PRO A 23 6.63 -10.53 -14.79
C PRO A 23 6.27 -11.98 -14.49
N GLU A 24 7.25 -12.89 -14.42
CA GLU A 24 7.03 -14.31 -14.14
C GLU A 24 6.43 -14.53 -12.75
N ARG A 25 6.81 -13.70 -11.78
CA ARG A 25 6.25 -13.73 -10.43
C ARG A 25 4.81 -13.23 -10.44
N SER A 26 4.54 -12.09 -11.09
CA SER A 26 3.17 -11.55 -11.21
C SER A 26 2.22 -12.53 -11.89
N THR A 27 2.65 -13.18 -12.98
CA THR A 27 1.87 -14.20 -13.69
C THR A 27 1.55 -15.39 -12.78
N ARG A 28 2.55 -15.95 -12.08
CA ARG A 28 2.32 -17.07 -11.15
C ARG A 28 1.36 -16.69 -10.02
N GLU A 29 1.50 -15.49 -9.46
CA GLU A 29 0.63 -15.02 -8.39
C GLU A 29 -0.82 -14.84 -8.84
N VAL A 30 -1.06 -14.31 -10.05
CA VAL A 30 -2.43 -14.14 -10.58
C VAL A 30 -3.06 -15.49 -10.96
N GLU A 31 -2.31 -16.41 -11.56
CA GLU A 31 -2.77 -17.77 -11.86
C GLU A 31 -3.17 -18.53 -10.60
N ALA A 32 -2.34 -18.42 -9.54
CA ALA A 32 -2.65 -19.00 -8.24
C ALA A 32 -3.89 -18.35 -7.58
N ALA A 33 -4.10 -17.05 -7.78
CA ALA A 33 -5.31 -16.37 -7.30
C ALA A 33 -6.57 -16.85 -8.04
N ILE A 34 -6.53 -16.97 -9.36
CA ILE A 34 -7.63 -17.49 -10.19
C ILE A 34 -7.98 -18.93 -9.80
N THR A 35 -6.97 -19.76 -9.60
CA THR A 35 -7.15 -21.15 -9.21
C THR A 35 -7.83 -21.27 -7.85
N ARG A 36 -7.41 -20.46 -6.87
CA ARG A 36 -8.05 -20.40 -5.55
C ARG A 36 -9.49 -19.89 -5.63
N ASP A 37 -9.76 -18.85 -6.41
CA ASP A 37 -11.11 -18.31 -6.60
C ASP A 37 -12.06 -19.35 -7.21
N ARG A 38 -11.60 -20.08 -8.24
CA ARG A 38 -12.36 -21.18 -8.85
C ARG A 38 -12.67 -22.30 -7.85
N ALA A 39 -11.68 -22.71 -7.06
CA ALA A 39 -11.84 -23.76 -6.05
C ALA A 39 -12.82 -23.34 -4.94
N ASP A 40 -12.70 -22.11 -4.42
CA ASP A 40 -13.62 -21.59 -3.39
C ASP A 40 -15.05 -21.48 -3.94
N HIS A 41 -15.21 -20.99 -5.18
CA HIS A 41 -16.52 -20.91 -5.84
C HIS A 41 -17.16 -22.29 -6.02
N GLU A 42 -16.40 -23.30 -6.43
CA GLU A 42 -16.90 -24.66 -6.58
C GLU A 42 -17.33 -25.26 -5.23
N LEU A 43 -16.51 -25.08 -4.19
CA LEU A 43 -16.82 -25.55 -2.83
C LEU A 43 -18.12 -24.91 -2.33
N ARG A 44 -18.27 -23.59 -2.48
CA ARG A 44 -19.47 -22.86 -2.08
C ARG A 44 -20.71 -23.33 -2.82
N ARG A 45 -20.59 -23.53 -4.14
CA ARG A 45 -21.68 -24.06 -4.96
C ARG A 45 -22.14 -25.43 -4.46
N ARG A 46 -21.21 -26.31 -4.05
CA ARG A 46 -21.53 -27.63 -3.46
C ARG A 46 -22.28 -27.49 -2.13
N PHE A 47 -21.96 -26.48 -1.31
CA PHE A 47 -22.64 -26.20 -0.04
C PHE A 47 -23.86 -25.28 -0.15
N GLY A 48 -24.30 -24.92 -1.36
CA GLY A 48 -25.45 -24.04 -1.56
C GLY A 48 -25.26 -22.61 -1.06
N GLN A 49 -24.01 -22.16 -0.89
CA GLN A 49 -23.70 -20.81 -0.40
C GLN A 49 -23.75 -19.80 -1.55
N SER A 50 -24.50 -18.72 -1.34
CA SER A 50 -24.58 -17.60 -2.29
C SER A 50 -23.30 -16.76 -2.27
N GLU A 51 -22.94 -16.24 -3.43
CA GLU A 51 -21.81 -15.32 -3.60
C GLU A 51 -22.13 -13.92 -3.05
N THR A 52 -21.24 -13.39 -2.23
CA THR A 52 -21.33 -12.04 -1.65
C THR A 52 -20.82 -10.98 -2.62
N ALA A 53 -21.24 -9.72 -2.43
CA ALA A 53 -20.74 -8.60 -3.24
C ALA A 53 -19.21 -8.41 -3.12
N ARG A 54 -18.66 -8.62 -1.92
CA ARG A 54 -17.21 -8.57 -1.67
C ARG A 54 -16.44 -9.61 -2.48
N GLN A 55 -16.97 -10.81 -2.61
CA GLN A 55 -16.36 -11.89 -3.41
C GLN A 55 -16.39 -11.56 -4.91
N ARG A 56 -17.53 -11.08 -5.42
CA ARG A 56 -17.63 -10.59 -6.81
C ARG A 56 -16.56 -9.54 -7.11
N GLN A 57 -16.44 -8.54 -6.24
CA GLN A 57 -15.46 -7.49 -6.39
C GLN A 57 -14.02 -8.02 -6.38
N ALA A 58 -13.70 -8.98 -5.51
CA ALA A 58 -12.37 -9.60 -5.45
C ALA A 58 -12.05 -10.42 -6.72
N ARG A 59 -13.02 -11.17 -7.24
CA ARG A 59 -12.89 -11.89 -8.51
C ARG A 59 -12.68 -10.95 -9.69
N ASP A 60 -13.49 -9.89 -9.77
CA ASP A 60 -13.38 -8.90 -10.85
C ASP A 60 -12.04 -8.16 -10.80
N ALA A 61 -11.52 -7.86 -9.60
CA ALA A 61 -10.18 -7.31 -9.43
C ALA A 61 -9.08 -8.28 -9.90
N THR A 62 -9.23 -9.57 -9.62
CA THR A 62 -8.28 -10.61 -10.07
C THR A 62 -8.28 -10.73 -11.60
N ARG A 63 -9.46 -10.75 -12.23
CA ARG A 63 -9.60 -10.76 -13.69
C ARG A 63 -9.02 -9.51 -14.34
N ARG A 64 -9.20 -8.35 -13.72
CA ARG A 64 -8.59 -7.11 -14.22
C ARG A 64 -7.07 -7.20 -14.16
N ARG A 65 -6.49 -7.67 -13.05
CA ARG A 65 -5.03 -7.88 -12.92
C ARG A 65 -4.50 -8.85 -13.97
N GLU A 66 -5.21 -9.95 -14.23
CA GLU A 66 -4.87 -10.90 -15.29
C GLU A 66 -4.85 -10.22 -16.68
N TRP A 67 -5.88 -9.45 -17.00
CA TRP A 67 -5.98 -8.73 -18.27
C TRP A 67 -4.88 -7.66 -18.43
N GLU A 68 -4.58 -6.91 -17.36
CA GLU A 68 -3.51 -5.91 -17.34
C GLU A 68 -2.15 -6.57 -17.68
N LEU A 69 -1.82 -7.67 -17.01
CA LEU A 69 -0.59 -8.44 -17.25
C LEU A 69 -0.55 -9.03 -18.67
N ALA A 70 -1.66 -9.60 -19.15
CA ALA A 70 -1.75 -10.16 -20.51
C ALA A 70 -1.56 -9.10 -21.61
N THR A 71 -1.94 -7.84 -21.32
CA THR A 71 -1.75 -6.71 -22.23
C THR A 71 -0.34 -6.08 -22.12
N GLY A 72 0.53 -6.66 -21.28
CA GLY A 72 1.92 -6.23 -21.13
C GLY A 72 2.16 -5.16 -20.07
N HIS A 73 1.19 -4.87 -19.20
CA HIS A 73 1.42 -3.95 -18.08
C HIS A 73 2.31 -4.61 -17.03
N GLY A 74 3.30 -3.86 -16.53
CA GLY A 74 4.15 -4.28 -15.42
C GLY A 74 3.49 -3.99 -14.08
N GLU A 75 3.67 -4.90 -13.12
CA GLU A 75 3.16 -4.70 -11.76
C GLU A 75 4.22 -4.06 -10.86
N VAL A 76 3.79 -3.16 -9.99
CA VAL A 76 4.65 -2.44 -9.06
C VAL A 76 4.05 -2.47 -7.66
N ARG A 77 4.86 -2.84 -6.67
CA ARG A 77 4.53 -2.66 -5.27
C ARG A 77 4.92 -1.25 -4.83
N LEU A 78 3.97 -0.55 -4.21
CA LEU A 78 4.18 0.78 -3.65
C LEU A 78 4.34 0.68 -2.14
N SER A 79 5.28 1.42 -1.57
CA SER A 79 5.38 1.63 -0.13
C SER A 79 5.66 3.10 0.16
N GLY A 80 4.87 3.67 1.08
CA GLY A 80 4.94 5.08 1.45
C GLY A 80 5.44 5.24 2.88
N PHE A 81 6.41 6.13 3.07
CA PHE A 81 6.97 6.47 4.37
C PHE A 81 6.86 7.98 4.61
N VAL A 82 6.57 8.35 5.86
CA VAL A 82 6.56 9.74 6.29
C VAL A 82 7.39 9.86 7.55
N THR A 83 8.51 10.56 7.45
CA THR A 83 9.32 10.96 8.60
C THR A 83 8.84 12.33 9.06
N VAL A 84 8.61 12.46 10.37
CA VAL A 84 8.26 13.73 11.01
C VAL A 84 9.35 14.08 12.02
N SER A 85 9.83 15.32 11.97
CA SER A 85 10.86 15.83 12.86
C SER A 85 10.32 17.00 13.67
N GLY A 86 10.72 17.08 14.94
CA GLY A 86 10.42 18.20 15.83
C GLY A 86 11.68 18.65 16.57
N ARG A 87 11.70 19.90 17.03
CA ARG A 87 12.84 20.46 17.78
C ARG A 87 12.94 19.91 19.20
N ASP A 88 11.80 19.49 19.73
CA ASP A 88 11.64 18.86 21.03
C ASP A 88 10.47 17.87 20.99
N ARG A 89 10.19 17.23 22.14
CA ARG A 89 9.16 16.19 22.25
C ARG A 89 7.74 16.74 22.12
N GLU A 90 7.49 17.99 22.48
CA GLU A 90 6.16 18.60 22.34
C GLU A 90 5.91 19.01 20.89
N ASP A 91 6.90 19.63 20.26
CA ASP A 91 6.87 19.99 18.84
C ASP A 91 6.67 18.75 17.96
N LEU A 92 7.41 17.67 18.22
CA LEU A 92 7.25 16.41 17.49
C LEU A 92 5.84 15.86 17.63
N ARG A 93 5.27 15.82 18.85
CA ARG A 93 3.90 15.34 19.08
C ARG A 93 2.88 16.15 18.29
N ARG A 94 2.99 17.48 18.32
CA ARG A 94 2.12 18.38 17.56
C ARG A 94 2.25 18.16 16.05
N ALA A 95 3.49 18.08 15.55
CA ALA A 95 3.78 17.86 14.13
C ALA A 95 3.24 16.50 13.64
N SER A 96 3.41 15.44 14.45
CA SER A 96 2.87 14.11 14.13
C SER A 96 1.35 14.11 14.05
N SER A 97 0.65 14.74 15.01
CA SER A 97 -0.81 14.88 14.98
C SER A 97 -1.28 15.62 13.73
N GLN A 98 -0.60 16.71 13.36
CA GLN A 98 -0.91 17.46 12.14
C GLN A 98 -0.73 16.61 10.87
N VAL A 99 0.33 15.80 10.78
CA VAL A 99 0.56 14.90 9.64
C VAL A 99 -0.52 13.83 9.54
N LEU A 100 -0.94 13.24 10.66
CA LEU A 100 -2.04 12.27 10.69
C LEU A 100 -3.36 12.89 10.21
N GLU A 101 -3.67 14.11 10.64
CA GLU A 101 -4.85 14.84 10.17
C GLU A 101 -4.81 15.10 8.66
N HIS A 102 -3.65 15.53 8.15
CA HIS A 102 -3.45 15.73 6.71
C HIS A 102 -3.61 14.44 5.90
N ALA A 103 -3.12 13.31 6.41
CA ALA A 103 -3.29 12.01 5.79
C ALA A 103 -4.77 11.61 5.75
N ALA A 104 -5.50 11.77 6.86
CA ALA A 104 -6.93 11.47 6.94
C ALA A 104 -7.75 12.31 5.93
N ARG A 105 -7.46 13.61 5.81
CA ARG A 105 -8.08 14.49 4.78
C ARG A 105 -7.76 14.04 3.35
N ALA A 106 -6.59 13.43 3.15
CA ALA A 106 -6.19 12.84 1.87
C ALA A 106 -6.73 11.42 1.65
N ARG A 107 -7.57 10.89 2.57
CA ARG A 107 -8.07 9.50 2.58
C ARG A 107 -6.94 8.46 2.62
N LEU A 108 -5.86 8.80 3.33
CA LEU A 108 -4.72 7.93 3.59
C LEU A 108 -4.72 7.54 5.06
N GLU A 109 -4.41 6.28 5.32
CA GLU A 109 -4.22 5.74 6.67
C GLU A 109 -2.71 5.55 6.90
N LEU A 110 -2.17 6.23 7.91
CA LEU A 110 -0.77 6.12 8.30
C LEU A 110 -0.66 5.32 9.58
N HIS A 111 0.34 4.44 9.62
CA HIS A 111 0.66 3.64 10.80
C HIS A 111 2.01 4.07 11.35
N CYS A 112 2.09 4.23 12.67
CA CYS A 112 3.36 4.55 13.32
C CYS A 112 4.24 3.30 13.42
N MET A 113 5.49 3.41 12.97
CA MET A 113 6.49 2.34 13.05
C MET A 113 7.17 2.34 14.44
N TYR A 114 6.41 1.93 15.46
CA TYR A 114 6.91 1.88 16.83
C TYR A 114 8.10 0.93 16.97
N GLY A 115 9.18 1.40 17.60
CA GLY A 115 10.40 0.64 17.82
C GLY A 115 11.28 0.49 16.58
N GLN A 116 10.83 0.96 15.41
CA GLN A 116 11.56 0.88 14.14
C GLN A 116 11.83 2.27 13.55
N GLN A 117 11.82 3.32 14.38
CA GLN A 117 11.94 4.70 13.92
C GLN A 117 13.30 4.96 13.22
N ALA A 118 14.38 4.32 13.69
CA ALA A 118 15.69 4.43 13.06
C ALA A 118 15.69 3.84 11.64
N ASP A 119 15.13 2.65 11.45
CA ASP A 119 15.03 2.01 10.13
C ASP A 119 14.08 2.80 9.22
N ALA A 120 12.91 3.19 9.72
CA ALA A 120 11.91 3.96 9.01
C ALA A 120 12.48 5.30 8.50
N PHE A 121 13.32 5.96 9.31
CA PHE A 121 14.00 7.18 8.91
C PHE A 121 14.85 6.96 7.65
N THR A 122 15.58 5.85 7.56
CA THR A 122 16.43 5.55 6.39
C THR A 122 15.65 5.41 5.10
N PHE A 123 14.38 4.98 5.15
CA PHE A 123 13.52 4.85 3.97
C PHE A 123 13.05 6.19 3.39
N THR A 124 13.19 7.28 4.16
CA THR A 124 12.88 8.64 3.70
C THR A 124 14.10 9.43 3.25
N LEU A 125 15.30 8.85 3.37
CA LEU A 125 16.51 9.45 2.84
C LEU A 125 16.63 9.18 1.32
N PRO A 126 17.22 10.10 0.54
CA PRO A 126 17.38 9.94 -0.91
C PRO A 126 18.56 9.00 -1.25
N LEU A 127 18.63 7.83 -0.59
CA LEU A 127 19.72 6.87 -0.72
C LEU A 127 19.37 5.70 -1.66
N CYS A 128 18.14 5.65 -2.19
CA CYS A 128 17.67 4.66 -3.16
C CYS A 128 17.96 3.20 -2.76
N ARG A 129 17.86 2.85 -1.47
CA ARG A 129 18.21 1.52 -0.96
C ARG A 129 17.14 0.44 -1.15
N GLY A 130 16.01 0.80 -1.76
CA GLY A 130 14.88 -0.10 -1.98
C GLY A 130 14.12 -0.43 -0.68
N LEU A 131 13.14 -1.32 -0.82
CA LEU A 131 12.42 -1.92 0.31
C LEU A 131 13.18 -3.19 0.73
N ARG A 132 13.39 -3.37 2.04
CA ARG A 132 13.95 -4.60 2.62
C ARG A 132 12.89 -5.36 3.38
#